data_AF-A0A2M7DE32-F1
#
_entry.id   AF-A0A2M7DE32-F1
#
_cell.length_a   1.000
_cell.length_b   1.000
_cell.length_c   1.000
_cell.angle_alpha   90.00
_cell.angle_beta   90.00
_cell.angle_gamma   90.00
#
_symmetry.space_group_name_H-M   'P 1'
#
loop_
_entity.id
_entity.type
_entity.pdbx_description
1 polymer ?
#
loop_
_entity_poly.entity_id
_entity_poly.type
_entity_poly.pdbx_seq_one_letter_code
_entity_poly.pdbx_strand_id
1 'polypeptide(L)'
;LASLENLKFRYEIVLQPSQYTWPIFIVIFSFFFLKEKITIRNIIAVILGFLGVFVVLTKGNLEAVNLNNLSTDFIVLFAASVFGLFSVLSKKADFEPFSATTLFFLSATLFSFITMLLFSHFATPSKNELIPILSNGIFINGFSYIFWLKGLSYAKASFVAPFVFTTPIFAAILIILFFQEAFLPVYFFGLILVIFAGLVSK
;
A
#
# COMPACT_ATOMS: atom_id res chain seq x y z
N LEU A 1 -3.26 -22.21 16.95
CA LEU A 1 -4.06 -21.56 15.89
C LEU A 1 -4.56 -20.19 16.37
N ALA A 2 -5.40 -20.10 17.41
CA ALA A 2 -5.85 -18.82 17.98
C ALA A 2 -4.71 -17.87 18.47
N SER A 3 -3.58 -18.41 18.93
CA SER A 3 -2.40 -17.60 19.32
C SER A 3 -1.69 -16.96 18.12
N LEU A 4 -1.64 -17.64 16.97
CA LEU A 4 -1.02 -17.16 15.74
C LEU A 4 -1.92 -16.13 15.04
N GLU A 5 -3.24 -16.34 15.04
CA GLU A 5 -4.20 -15.36 14.52
C GLU A 5 -4.16 -14.07 15.34
N ASN A 6 -4.09 -14.16 16.67
CA ASN A 6 -3.96 -12.98 17.53
C ASN A 6 -2.63 -12.25 17.35
N LEU A 7 -1.52 -12.96 17.12
CA LEU A 7 -0.23 -12.35 16.78
C LEU A 7 -0.30 -11.63 15.44
N LYS A 8 -0.83 -12.31 14.41
CA LYS A 8 -0.96 -11.73 13.07
C LYS A 8 -1.85 -10.48 13.08
N PHE A 9 -2.99 -10.55 13.77
CA PHE A 9 -3.89 -9.41 13.97
C PHE A 9 -3.21 -8.23 14.67
N ARG A 10 -2.39 -8.48 15.69
CA ARG A 10 -1.60 -7.43 16.35
C ARG A 10 -0.59 -6.79 15.42
N TYR A 11 0.18 -7.57 14.66
CA TYR A 11 1.14 -7.02 13.70
C TYR A 11 0.44 -6.23 12.58
N GLU A 12 -0.74 -6.67 12.14
CA GLU A 12 -1.52 -5.96 11.13
C GLU A 12 -1.98 -4.58 11.62
N ILE A 13 -2.52 -4.47 12.83
CA ILE A 13 -2.94 -3.18 13.40
C ILE A 13 -1.76 -2.24 13.67
N VAL A 14 -0.62 -2.78 14.11
CA VAL A 14 0.55 -1.97 14.49
C VAL A 14 1.34 -1.51 13.26
N LEU A 15 1.57 -2.38 12.28
CA LEU A 15 2.51 -2.12 11.19
C LEU A 15 1.86 -1.64 9.90
N GLN A 16 0.61 -2.03 9.60
CA GLN A 16 -0.03 -1.60 8.35
C GLN A 16 -0.17 -0.08 8.25
N PRO A 17 -0.55 0.67 9.29
CA PRO A 17 -0.61 2.13 9.18
C PRO A 17 0.74 2.74 8.79
N SER A 18 1.84 2.26 9.38
CA SER A 18 3.20 2.66 9.02
C SER A 18 3.55 2.29 7.58
N GLN A 19 3.13 1.12 7.10
CA GLN A 19 3.32 0.71 5.72
C GLN A 19 2.59 1.67 4.75
N TYR A 20 1.38 2.11 5.09
CA TYR A 20 0.59 3.06 4.29
C TYR A 20 1.13 4.50 4.28
N THR A 21 2.33 4.76 4.82
CA THR A 21 3.03 6.04 4.63
C THR A 21 3.65 6.20 3.24
N TRP A 22 3.71 5.14 2.43
CA TRP A 22 4.31 5.18 1.09
C TRP A 22 3.74 6.28 0.15
N PRO A 23 2.45 6.66 0.18
CA PRO A 23 1.96 7.77 -0.64
C PRO A 23 2.46 9.13 -0.16
N ILE A 24 2.75 9.28 1.14
CA ILE A 24 3.39 10.47 1.70
C ILE A 24 4.81 10.59 1.12
N PHE A 25 5.55 9.48 1.09
CA PHE A 25 6.87 9.44 0.45
C PHE A 25 6.80 9.75 -1.05
N ILE A 26 5.75 9.36 -1.77
CA ILE A 26 5.56 9.79 -3.17
C ILE A 26 5.48 11.31 -3.29
N VAL A 27 4.66 11.96 -2.46
CA VAL A 27 4.54 13.42 -2.47
C VAL A 27 5.91 14.06 -2.20
N ILE A 28 6.63 13.58 -1.19
CA ILE A 28 7.97 14.07 -0.83
C ILE A 28 8.97 13.87 -1.98
N PHE A 29 9.11 12.65 -2.50
CA PHE A 29 10.08 12.36 -3.56
C PHE A 29 9.71 12.98 -4.90
N SER A 30 8.42 13.19 -5.18
CA SER A 30 7.99 13.87 -6.42
C SER A 30 8.50 15.32 -6.47
N PHE A 31 8.61 15.99 -5.33
CA PHE A 31 9.25 17.30 -5.25
C PHE A 31 10.73 17.24 -5.63
N PHE A 32 11.49 16.29 -5.07
CA PHE A 32 12.94 16.20 -5.29
C PHE A 32 13.33 15.68 -6.69
N PHE A 33 12.69 14.60 -7.14
CA PHE A 33 13.12 13.86 -8.33
C PHE A 33 12.40 14.26 -9.62
N LEU A 34 11.13 14.66 -9.51
CA LEU A 34 10.29 15.10 -10.63
C LEU A 34 10.15 16.62 -10.70
N LYS A 35 10.60 17.35 -9.66
CA LYS A 35 10.48 18.81 -9.54
C LYS A 35 9.01 19.28 -9.60
N GLU A 36 8.09 18.46 -9.10
CA GLU A 36 6.68 18.83 -9.01
C GLU A 36 6.48 19.96 -8.01
N LYS A 37 5.70 20.98 -8.38
CA LYS A 37 5.27 22.02 -7.44
C LYS A 37 4.19 21.45 -6.52
N ILE A 38 4.56 21.14 -5.29
CA ILE A 38 3.65 20.64 -4.27
C ILE A 38 2.80 21.80 -3.76
N THR A 39 1.48 21.70 -3.94
CA THR A 39 0.55 22.69 -3.43
C THR A 39 0.12 22.33 -2.01
N ILE A 40 -0.37 23.33 -1.25
CA ILE A 40 -0.97 23.09 0.07
C ILE A 40 -2.13 22.09 0.00
N ARG A 41 -2.85 22.06 -1.13
CA ARG A 41 -3.94 21.11 -1.40
C ARG A 41 -3.44 19.66 -1.44
N ASN A 42 -2.28 19.40 -2.07
CA ASN A 42 -1.68 18.07 -2.09
C ASN A 42 -1.30 17.60 -0.68
N ILE A 43 -0.75 18.51 0.14
CA ILE A 43 -0.37 18.22 1.53
C ILE A 43 -1.61 17.90 2.37
N ILE A 44 -2.66 18.73 2.28
CA ILE A 44 -3.91 18.50 3.00
C ILE A 44 -4.54 17.18 2.56
N ALA A 45 -4.58 16.90 1.26
CA ALA A 45 -5.11 15.65 0.73
C ALA A 45 -4.35 14.41 1.26
N VAL A 46 -3.01 14.44 1.26
CA VAL A 46 -2.23 13.28 1.74
C VAL A 46 -2.42 13.06 3.25
N ILE A 47 -2.49 14.14 4.04
CA ILE A 47 -2.72 14.08 5.49
C ILE A 47 -4.12 13.51 5.78
N LEU A 48 -5.16 14.07 5.16
CA LEU A 48 -6.53 13.60 5.36
C LEU A 48 -6.71 12.15 4.91
N GLY A 49 -6.13 11.78 3.78
CA GLY A 49 -6.18 10.42 3.27
C GLY A 49 -5.49 9.43 4.21
N PHE A 50 -4.30 9.79 4.70
CA PHE A 50 -3.58 8.99 5.68
C PHE A 50 -4.37 8.83 6.98
N LEU A 51 -4.95 9.91 7.52
CA LEU A 51 -5.77 9.84 8.74
C LEU A 51 -6.99 8.94 8.55
N GLY A 52 -7.67 9.03 7.41
CA GLY A 52 -8.81 8.17 7.10
C GLY A 52 -8.43 6.68 7.10
N VAL A 53 -7.31 6.34 6.46
CA VAL A 53 -6.79 4.97 6.45
C VAL A 53 -6.29 4.53 7.80
N PHE A 54 -5.61 5.40 8.54
CA PHE A 54 -5.12 5.12 9.88
C PHE A 54 -6.28 4.69 10.80
N VAL A 55 -7.40 5.42 10.79
CA VAL A 55 -8.60 5.06 11.57
C VAL A 55 -9.21 3.72 11.13
N VAL A 56 -9.24 3.44 9.83
CA VAL A 56 -9.77 2.18 9.28
C VAL A 56 -8.91 0.99 9.67
N LEU A 57 -7.59 1.09 9.48
CA LEU A 57 -6.63 0.01 9.76
C LEU A 57 -6.51 -0.28 11.24
N THR A 58 -6.63 0.73 12.09
CA THR A 58 -6.65 0.55 13.55
C THR A 58 -7.99 0.06 14.07
N LYS A 59 -9.03 0.01 13.23
CA LYS A 59 -10.42 -0.29 13.62
C LYS A 59 -10.90 0.59 14.79
N GLY A 60 -10.34 1.80 14.92
CA GLY A 60 -10.58 2.72 16.04
C GLY A 60 -9.84 2.39 17.35
N ASN A 61 -9.09 1.30 17.42
CA ASN A 61 -8.31 0.93 18.59
C ASN A 61 -6.92 1.58 18.55
N LEU A 62 -6.85 2.82 19.00
CA LEU A 62 -5.60 3.58 19.04
C LEU A 62 -4.60 3.03 20.08
N GLU A 63 -5.10 2.43 21.16
CA GLU A 63 -4.25 1.85 22.21
C GLU A 63 -3.51 0.59 21.74
N ALA A 64 -4.06 -0.10 20.74
CA ALA A 64 -3.41 -1.23 20.10
C ALA A 64 -2.24 -0.82 19.20
N VAL A 65 -2.16 0.46 18.79
CA VAL A 65 -1.00 0.99 18.05
C VAL A 65 0.12 1.27 19.04
N ASN A 66 1.02 0.31 19.17
CA ASN A 66 2.17 0.46 20.05
C ASN A 66 3.48 0.27 19.30
N LEU A 67 4.28 1.34 19.25
CA LEU A 67 5.62 1.40 18.65
C LEU A 67 6.69 0.83 19.59
N ASN A 68 6.43 -0.36 20.14
CA ASN A 68 7.32 -1.00 21.11
C ASN A 68 8.58 -1.58 20.45
N ASN A 69 8.59 -1.76 19.12
CA ASN A 69 9.71 -2.37 18.41
C ASN A 69 10.24 -1.43 17.33
N LEU A 70 10.99 -0.42 17.78
CA LEU A 70 11.63 0.58 16.93
C LEU A 70 12.40 -0.01 15.73
N SER A 71 13.00 -1.20 15.90
CA SER A 71 13.72 -1.86 14.80
C SER A 71 12.78 -2.32 13.67
N THR A 72 11.63 -2.90 14.01
CA THR A 72 10.63 -3.34 13.03
C THR A 72 9.92 -2.14 12.41
N ASP A 73 9.56 -1.16 13.23
CA ASP A 73 8.91 0.07 12.76
C ASP A 73 9.79 0.82 11.75
N PHE A 74 11.10 0.91 12.03
CA PHE A 74 12.06 1.50 11.09
C PHE A 74 12.14 0.73 9.77
N ILE A 75 12.20 -0.61 9.81
CA ILE A 75 12.23 -1.43 8.59
C ILE A 75 10.96 -1.22 7.75
N VAL A 76 9.79 -1.15 8.38
CA VAL A 76 8.52 -0.93 7.68
C VAL A 76 8.44 0.47 7.06
N LEU A 77 8.87 1.50 7.80
CA LEU A 77 8.95 2.86 7.26
C LEU A 77 9.97 2.96 6.13
N PHE A 78 11.10 2.28 6.25
CA PHE A 78 12.10 2.22 5.20
C PHE A 78 11.52 1.54 3.95
N ALA A 79 10.83 0.41 4.10
CA ALA A 79 10.16 -0.28 2.98
C ALA A 79 9.10 0.62 2.31
N ALA A 80 8.30 1.35 3.09
CA ALA A 80 7.35 2.32 2.57
C ALA A 80 8.04 3.45 1.78
N SER A 81 9.19 3.94 2.27
CA SER A 81 10.00 4.93 1.57
C SER A 81 10.58 4.38 0.25
N VAL A 82 11.05 3.13 0.24
CA VAL A 82 11.57 2.46 -0.96
C VAL A 82 10.47 2.34 -2.02
N PHE A 83 9.25 1.97 -1.62
CA PHE A 83 8.13 1.87 -2.54
C PHE A 83 7.67 3.25 -3.09
N GLY A 84 7.70 4.28 -2.23
CA GLY A 84 7.44 5.65 -2.66
C GLY A 84 8.48 6.14 -3.66
N LEU A 85 9.76 5.87 -3.41
CA LEU A 85 10.86 6.19 -4.32
C LEU A 85 10.74 5.41 -5.63
N PHE A 86 10.46 4.11 -5.57
CA PHE A 86 10.19 3.26 -6.73
C PHE A 86 9.09 3.87 -7.62
N SER A 87 7.98 4.31 -7.03
CA SER A 87 6.86 4.88 -7.78
C SER A 87 7.27 6.17 -8.52
N VAL A 88 8.01 7.05 -7.84
CA VAL A 88 8.49 8.32 -8.40
C VAL A 88 9.54 8.10 -9.49
N LEU A 89 10.49 7.18 -9.28
CA LEU A 89 11.51 6.85 -10.28
C LEU A 89 10.90 6.12 -11.48
N SER A 90 9.90 5.27 -11.28
CA SER A 90 9.20 4.59 -12.37
C SER A 90 8.49 5.59 -13.27
N LYS A 91 7.84 6.61 -12.69
CA LYS A 91 7.28 7.73 -13.47
C LYS A 91 8.35 8.50 -14.25
N LYS A 92 9.56 8.64 -13.69
CA LYS A 92 10.68 9.35 -14.33
C LYS A 92 11.33 8.57 -15.48
N ALA A 93 11.36 7.24 -15.38
CA ALA A 93 12.13 6.37 -16.27
C ALA A 93 11.53 6.20 -17.68
N ASP A 94 10.34 6.77 -17.94
CA ASP A 94 9.65 6.80 -19.24
C ASP A 94 9.58 5.45 -19.97
N PHE A 95 9.42 4.37 -19.21
CA PHE A 95 9.17 3.04 -19.76
C PHE A 95 7.68 2.84 -20.03
N GLU A 96 7.38 2.07 -21.06
CA GLU A 96 6.04 1.57 -21.29
C GLU A 96 5.59 0.72 -20.08
N PRO A 97 4.38 0.93 -19.52
CA PRO A 97 3.95 0.32 -18.25
C PRO A 97 4.03 -1.21 -18.19
N PHE A 98 3.69 -1.91 -19.28
CA PHE A 98 3.77 -3.37 -19.33
C PHE A 98 5.22 -3.86 -19.29
N SER A 99 6.09 -3.21 -20.05
CA SER A 99 7.54 -3.50 -20.10
C SER A 99 8.21 -3.23 -18.74
N ALA A 100 7.89 -2.09 -18.11
CA ALA A 100 8.37 -1.75 -16.78
C ALA A 100 7.93 -2.78 -15.73
N THR A 101 6.64 -3.11 -15.72
CA THR A 101 6.07 -4.11 -14.81
C THR A 101 6.76 -5.47 -14.97
N THR A 102 7.00 -5.89 -16.21
CA THR A 102 7.72 -7.15 -16.50
C THR A 102 9.13 -7.14 -15.90
N LEU A 103 9.90 -6.08 -16.12
CA LEU A 103 11.26 -5.96 -15.58
C LEU A 103 11.27 -5.95 -14.05
N PHE A 104 10.30 -5.27 -13.43
CA PHE A 104 10.16 -5.21 -11.98
C PHE A 104 9.85 -6.58 -11.38
N PHE A 105 8.92 -7.33 -11.95
CA PHE A 105 8.56 -8.65 -11.44
C PHE A 105 9.61 -9.72 -11.75
N LEU A 106 10.36 -9.61 -12.85
CA LEU A 106 11.55 -10.46 -13.07
C LEU A 106 12.62 -10.19 -12.00
N SER A 107 12.89 -8.91 -11.72
CA SER A 107 13.82 -8.51 -10.66
C SER A 107 13.34 -8.99 -9.29
N ALA A 108 12.06 -8.79 -8.98
CA ALA A 108 11.44 -9.25 -7.74
C ALA A 108 11.54 -10.77 -7.61
N THR A 109 11.26 -11.53 -8.69
CA THR A 109 11.39 -12.99 -8.69
C THR A 109 12.82 -13.43 -8.34
N LEU A 110 13.84 -12.80 -8.94
CA LEU A 110 15.24 -13.10 -8.64
C LEU A 110 15.59 -12.81 -7.17
N PHE A 111 15.28 -11.61 -6.68
CA PHE A 111 15.61 -11.23 -5.31
C PHE A 111 14.79 -12.03 -4.27
N SER A 112 13.52 -12.31 -4.54
CA SER A 112 12.68 -13.17 -3.70
C SER A 112 13.19 -14.60 -3.68
N PHE A 113 13.67 -15.14 -4.80
CA PHE A 113 14.29 -16.46 -4.85
C PHE A 113 15.57 -16.52 -4.01
N ILE A 114 16.46 -15.54 -4.14
CA ILE A 114 17.68 -15.44 -3.31
C ILE A 114 17.31 -15.33 -1.81
N THR A 115 16.36 -14.45 -1.49
CA THR A 115 15.90 -14.26 -0.10
C THR A 115 15.30 -15.54 0.49
N MET A 116 14.52 -16.28 -0.30
CA MET A 116 13.98 -17.58 0.08
C MET A 116 15.10 -18.58 0.38
N LEU A 117 16.17 -18.64 -0.42
CA LEU A 117 17.30 -19.54 -0.16
C LEU A 117 18.08 -19.20 1.11
N LEU A 118 18.14 -17.91 1.49
CA LEU A 118 18.89 -17.45 2.65
C LEU A 118 18.12 -17.58 3.97
N PHE A 119 16.80 -17.35 3.93
CA PHE A 119 15.98 -17.22 5.14
C PHE A 119 14.83 -18.24 5.23
N SER A 120 14.67 -19.09 4.22
CA SER A 120 13.58 -20.07 4.14
C SER A 120 14.04 -21.33 3.38
N HIS A 121 13.08 -22.14 2.95
CA HIS A 121 13.29 -23.32 2.11
C HIS A 121 12.31 -23.30 0.94
N PHE A 122 12.71 -23.90 -0.18
CA PHE A 122 11.84 -24.05 -1.33
C PHE A 122 10.74 -25.06 -1.01
N ALA A 123 9.49 -24.65 -1.24
CA ALA A 123 8.31 -25.49 -1.12
C ALA A 123 7.48 -25.37 -2.39
N THR A 124 7.02 -26.51 -2.90
CA THR A 124 6.11 -26.55 -4.04
C THR A 124 4.68 -26.29 -3.58
N PRO A 125 3.92 -25.42 -4.26
CA PRO A 125 2.54 -25.16 -3.88
C PRO A 125 1.68 -26.41 -4.08
N SER A 126 0.80 -26.67 -3.13
CA SER A 126 -0.24 -27.68 -3.25
C SER A 126 -1.29 -27.27 -4.30
N LYS A 127 -2.08 -28.25 -4.77
CA LYS A 127 -3.14 -27.99 -5.77
C LYS A 127 -4.14 -26.91 -5.32
N ASN A 128 -4.40 -26.81 -4.02
CA ASN A 128 -5.33 -25.84 -3.45
C ASN A 128 -4.76 -24.42 -3.39
N GLU A 129 -3.43 -24.28 -3.44
CA GLU A 129 -2.74 -22.98 -3.39
C GLU A 129 -2.50 -22.40 -4.78
N LEU A 130 -2.56 -23.21 -5.84
CA LEU A 130 -2.33 -22.76 -7.21
C LEU A 130 -3.28 -21.65 -7.65
N ILE A 131 -4.58 -21.79 -7.37
CA ILE A 131 -5.58 -20.78 -7.76
C ILE A 131 -5.32 -19.44 -7.03
N PRO A 132 -5.16 -19.40 -5.70
CA PRO A 132 -4.77 -18.18 -4.99
C PRO A 132 -3.46 -17.55 -5.50
N ILE A 133 -2.42 -18.36 -5.74
CA ILE A 133 -1.11 -17.87 -6.21
C ILE A 133 -1.22 -17.26 -7.60
N LEU A 134 -1.87 -17.94 -8.54
CA LEU A 134 -2.06 -17.43 -9.90
C LEU A 134 -2.93 -16.17 -9.90
N SER A 135 -3.99 -16.15 -9.09
CA SER A 135 -4.86 -14.97 -8.97
C SER A 135 -4.11 -13.77 -8.38
N ASN A 136 -3.28 -13.99 -7.36
CA ASN A 136 -2.43 -12.96 -6.78
C ASN A 136 -1.38 -12.45 -7.78
N GLY A 137 -0.72 -13.33 -8.51
CA GLY A 137 0.25 -12.95 -9.54
C GLY A 137 -0.36 -12.15 -10.68
N ILE A 138 -1.49 -12.61 -11.24
CA ILE A 138 -2.09 -12.00 -12.43
C ILE A 138 -2.84 -10.71 -12.08
N PHE A 139 -3.75 -10.74 -11.10
CA PHE A 139 -4.64 -9.61 -10.83
C PHE A 139 -4.04 -8.61 -9.84
N ILE A 140 -3.54 -9.09 -8.71
CA ILE A 140 -3.05 -8.23 -7.62
C ILE A 140 -1.69 -7.61 -7.98
N ASN A 141 -0.84 -8.36 -8.67
CA ASN A 141 0.49 -7.89 -9.04
C ASN A 141 0.54 -7.43 -10.50
N GLY A 142 0.22 -8.29 -11.48
CA GLY A 142 0.31 -7.95 -12.90
C GLY A 142 -0.54 -6.75 -13.31
N PHE A 143 -1.87 -6.91 -13.32
CA PHE A 143 -2.76 -5.83 -13.79
C PHE A 143 -2.72 -4.59 -12.90
N SER A 144 -2.67 -4.77 -11.57
CA SER A 144 -2.68 -3.62 -10.66
C SER A 144 -1.43 -2.75 -10.82
N TYR A 145 -0.24 -3.33 -11.03
CA TYR A 145 0.97 -2.53 -11.26
C TYR A 145 0.98 -1.85 -12.63
N ILE A 146 0.46 -2.52 -13.68
CA ILE A 146 0.29 -1.89 -14.99
C ILE A 146 -0.61 -0.65 -14.86
N PHE A 147 -1.75 -0.78 -14.18
CA PHE A 147 -2.65 0.35 -13.93
C PHE A 147 -2.05 1.42 -13.03
N TRP A 148 -1.28 1.01 -12.02
CA TRP A 148 -0.56 1.94 -11.15
C TRP A 148 0.42 2.81 -11.93
N LEU A 149 1.29 2.19 -12.73
CA LEU A 149 2.27 2.90 -13.55
C LEU A 149 1.60 3.78 -14.62
N LYS A 150 0.52 3.28 -15.23
CA LYS A 150 -0.29 4.05 -16.18
C LYS A 150 -0.98 5.25 -15.50
N GLY A 151 -1.50 5.08 -14.29
CA GLY A 151 -2.06 6.18 -13.50
C GLY A 151 -1.01 7.25 -13.16
N LEU A 152 0.19 6.81 -12.78
CA LEU A 152 1.31 7.70 -12.55
C LEU A 152 1.76 8.44 -13.81
N SER A 153 1.68 7.85 -15.01
CA SER A 153 2.10 8.53 -16.23
C SER A 153 1.14 9.64 -16.67
N TYR A 154 -0.17 9.52 -16.39
CA TYR A 154 -1.18 10.50 -16.83
C TYR A 154 -1.30 11.76 -15.95
N ALA A 155 -0.82 11.74 -14.71
CA ALA A 155 -0.97 12.86 -13.79
C ALA A 155 0.28 13.08 -12.92
N LYS A 156 0.30 14.19 -12.19
CA LYS A 156 1.35 14.46 -11.19
C LYS A 156 1.34 13.36 -10.12
N ALA A 157 2.51 12.86 -9.74
CA ALA A 157 2.62 11.83 -8.70
C ALA A 157 2.02 12.33 -7.37
N SER A 158 2.25 13.60 -7.03
CA SER A 158 1.67 14.27 -5.87
C SER A 158 0.14 14.39 -5.88
N PHE A 159 -0.48 14.32 -7.06
CA PHE A 159 -1.94 14.30 -7.22
C PHE A 159 -2.50 12.88 -7.12
N VAL A 160 -1.80 11.88 -7.68
CA VAL A 160 -2.25 10.48 -7.68
C VAL A 160 -2.11 9.84 -6.30
N ALA A 161 -1.08 10.19 -5.53
CA ALA A 161 -0.74 9.51 -4.28
C ALA A 161 -1.90 9.42 -3.26
N PRO A 162 -2.67 10.48 -2.98
CA PRO A 162 -3.77 10.40 -2.01
C PRO A 162 -4.90 9.44 -2.40
N PHE A 163 -5.09 9.13 -3.69
CA PHE A 163 -6.12 8.19 -4.13
C PHE A 163 -5.83 6.76 -3.69
N VAL A 164 -4.57 6.41 -3.45
CA VAL A 164 -4.18 5.09 -2.91
C VAL A 164 -4.93 4.77 -1.62
N PHE A 165 -5.18 5.79 -0.79
CA PHE A 165 -5.85 5.66 0.49
C PHE A 165 -7.29 5.15 0.37
N THR A 166 -7.89 5.13 -0.83
CA THR A 166 -9.20 4.47 -1.03
C THR A 166 -9.12 2.95 -0.94
N THR A 167 -7.95 2.37 -1.23
CA THR A 167 -7.74 0.91 -1.30
C THR A 167 -8.19 0.16 -0.03
N PRO A 168 -7.69 0.50 1.18
CA PRO A 168 -8.09 -0.20 2.40
C PRO A 168 -9.58 0.00 2.74
N ILE A 169 -10.21 1.09 2.29
CA ILE A 169 -11.64 1.31 2.50
C ILE A 169 -12.47 0.40 1.61
N PHE A 170 -12.13 0.32 0.31
CA PHE A 170 -12.79 -0.63 -0.58
C PHE A 170 -12.56 -2.07 -0.12
N ALA A 171 -11.35 -2.41 0.33
CA ALA A 171 -11.06 -3.71 0.91
C ALA A 171 -11.95 -4.00 2.13
N ALA A 172 -12.09 -3.06 3.07
CA ALA A 172 -12.96 -3.21 4.24
C ALA A 172 -14.44 -3.41 3.84
N ILE A 173 -14.94 -2.62 2.87
CA ILE A 173 -16.31 -2.77 2.37
C ILE A 173 -16.52 -4.16 1.76
N LEU A 174 -15.59 -4.63 0.92
CA LEU A 174 -15.68 -5.96 0.31
C LEU A 174 -15.64 -7.06 1.37
N ILE A 175 -14.78 -6.94 2.38
CA ILE A 175 -14.72 -7.91 3.49
C ILE A 175 -16.07 -7.98 4.22
N ILE A 176 -16.66 -6.83 4.55
CA ILE A 176 -17.98 -6.76 5.20
C ILE A 176 -19.05 -7.45 4.34
N LEU A 177 -19.06 -7.20 3.03
CA LEU A 177 -20.06 -7.77 2.13
C LEU A 177 -19.90 -9.28 1.93
N PHE A 178 -18.66 -9.78 1.76
CA PHE A 178 -18.41 -11.19 1.46
C PHE A 178 -18.33 -12.07 2.71
N PHE A 179 -17.85 -11.54 3.83
CA PHE A 179 -17.64 -12.30 5.08
C PHE A 179 -18.67 -11.96 6.16
N GLN A 180 -19.61 -11.07 5.87
CA GLN A 180 -20.66 -10.62 6.81
C GLN A 180 -20.11 -10.12 8.15
N GLU A 181 -18.93 -9.47 8.12
CA GLU A 181 -18.37 -8.82 9.30
C GLU A 181 -19.22 -7.61 9.72
N ALA A 182 -19.20 -7.29 11.02
CA ALA A 182 -19.91 -6.13 11.54
C ALA A 182 -19.33 -4.82 10.99
N PHE A 183 -20.22 -3.93 10.54
CA PHE A 183 -19.84 -2.59 10.11
C PHE A 183 -19.47 -1.73 11.32
N LEU A 184 -18.19 -1.34 11.41
CA LEU A 184 -17.74 -0.41 12.45
C LEU A 184 -17.92 1.05 11.98
N PRO A 185 -18.43 1.97 12.81
CA PRO A 185 -18.58 3.39 12.47
C PRO A 185 -17.29 4.06 11.96
N VAL A 186 -16.13 3.57 12.40
CA VAL A 186 -14.81 4.03 11.98
C VAL A 186 -14.56 3.88 10.47
N TYR A 187 -15.19 2.90 9.82
CA TYR A 187 -15.09 2.71 8.37
C TYR A 187 -15.81 3.81 7.60
N PHE A 188 -16.97 4.27 8.09
CA PHE A 188 -17.69 5.39 7.51
C PHE A 188 -16.92 6.69 7.65
N PHE A 189 -16.35 6.94 8.84
CA PHE A 189 -15.52 8.12 9.07
C PHE A 189 -14.26 8.14 8.20
N GLY A 190 -13.56 6.99 8.09
CA GLY A 190 -12.41 6.86 7.20
C GLY A 190 -12.76 7.10 5.73
N LEU A 191 -13.90 6.57 5.27
CA LEU A 191 -14.41 6.81 3.91
C LEU A 191 -14.63 8.30 3.63
N ILE A 192 -15.27 9.03 4.55
CA ILE A 192 -15.49 10.48 4.41
C ILE A 192 -14.16 11.22 4.29
N LEU A 193 -13.19 10.92 5.15
CA LEU A 193 -11.88 11.58 5.13
C LEU A 193 -11.14 11.36 3.81
N VAL A 194 -11.16 10.14 3.27
CA VAL A 194 -10.49 9.83 2.00
C VAL A 194 -11.22 10.43 0.80
N ILE A 195 -12.55 10.43 0.78
CA ILE A 195 -13.32 11.14 -0.28
C ILE A 195 -12.98 12.63 -0.24
N PHE A 196 -12.98 13.24 0.94
CA PHE A 196 -12.67 14.65 1.08
C PHE A 196 -11.22 14.96 0.67
N ALA A 197 -10.28 14.09 1.00
CA ALA A 197 -8.89 14.17 0.51
C ALA A 197 -8.81 14.21 -1.02
N GLY A 198 -9.55 13.33 -1.71
CA GLY A 198 -9.60 13.29 -3.17
C GLY A 198 -10.27 14.53 -3.80
N LEU A 199 -11.25 15.13 -3.13
CA LEU A 199 -11.89 16.37 -3.59
C LEU A 199 -10.98 17.59 -3.42
N VAL A 200 -10.22 17.65 -2.33
CA VAL A 200 -9.29 18.75 -2.04
C VAL A 200 -8.05 18.72 -2.94
N SER A 201 -7.64 17.54 -3.43
CA SER A 201 -6.44 17.41 -4.27
C SER A 201 -6.58 18.05 -5.67
N LYS A 202 -7.80 18.40 -6.09
CA LYS A 202 -8.14 19.08 -7.35
C LYS A 202 -7.83 20.58 -7.33
#